data_AF-A0A420IMQ3-F1
#
_entry.id   AF-A0A420IMQ3-F1
#
_cell.length_a   1.000
_cell.length_b   1.000
_cell.length_c   1.000
_cell.angle_alpha   90.00
_cell.angle_beta   90.00
_cell.angle_gamma   90.00
#
_symmetry.space_group_name_H-M   'P 1'
#
loop_
_entity.id
_entity.type
_entity.pdbx_description
1 polymer ?
#
loop_
_entity_poly.entity_id
_entity_poly.type
_entity_poly.pdbx_seq_one_letter_code
_entity_poly.pdbx_strand_id
1 'polypeptide(L)'
;MTFQDGVKHNAEGHDNNKSTSATREEMSKARLPLPYRDSCAGLLITLNRCRFEEYYLPWKCVNERHSYEKCQYDEFLERVAKMDELRAAKGGQRSN
;
A
#
# COMPACT_ATOMS: atom_id res chain seq x y z
N MET A 1 19.70 -14.69 24.90
CA MET A 1 19.05 -13.46 24.40
C MET A 1 18.67 -13.68 22.94
N THR A 2 17.64 -14.49 22.71
CA THR A 2 17.04 -14.66 21.38
C THR A 2 15.74 -13.89 21.41
N PHE A 3 15.72 -12.75 20.71
CA PHE A 3 14.51 -11.96 20.46
C PHE A 3 13.60 -12.76 19.50
N GLN A 4 12.92 -13.75 20.05
CA GLN A 4 11.69 -14.29 19.49
C GLN A 4 10.68 -14.12 20.58
N ASP A 5 9.93 -13.02 20.54
CA ASP A 5 8.58 -12.89 21.08
C ASP A 5 8.04 -11.49 20.76
N GLY A 6 6.83 -11.43 20.19
CA GLY A 6 5.94 -10.34 20.56
C GLY A 6 5.21 -9.51 19.50
N VAL A 7 5.29 -9.79 18.20
CA VAL A 7 4.31 -9.21 17.25
C VAL A 7 3.97 -10.22 16.15
N LYS A 8 2.95 -11.04 16.41
CA LYS A 8 2.16 -11.60 15.30
C LYS A 8 1.49 -10.40 14.63
N HIS A 9 2.12 -9.88 13.58
CA HIS A 9 1.40 -9.04 12.63
C HIS A 9 0.40 -10.00 12.00
N ASN A 10 -0.87 -9.90 12.41
CA ASN A 10 -1.97 -10.55 11.73
C ASN A 10 -1.94 -10.05 10.28
N ALA A 11 -1.30 -10.83 9.41
CA ALA A 11 -1.23 -10.63 7.97
C ALA A 11 -2.54 -11.12 7.33
N GLU A 12 -3.67 -10.78 7.94
CA GLU A 12 -5.00 -11.01 7.39
C GLU A 12 -5.48 -9.65 6.85
N GLY A 13 -4.85 -9.25 5.75
CA GLY A 13 -5.36 -8.22 4.84
C GLY A 13 -6.07 -8.94 3.70
N HIS A 14 -7.38 -8.72 3.63
CA HIS A 14 -8.35 -9.42 2.79
C HIS A 14 -7.93 -9.60 1.32
N ASP A 15 -8.09 -10.83 0.83
CA ASP A 15 -8.00 -11.22 -0.58
C ASP A 15 -9.06 -10.48 -1.43
N ASN A 16 -8.72 -9.31 -1.97
CA ASN A 16 -9.38 -8.75 -3.16
C ASN A 16 -8.40 -8.15 -4.19
N ASN A 17 -7.08 -8.33 -4.01
CA ASN A 17 -6.11 -8.05 -5.08
C ASN A 17 -4.76 -8.76 -4.86
N LYS A 18 -4.77 -10.09 -4.74
CA LYS A 18 -3.54 -10.89 -4.58
C LYS A 18 -2.59 -10.84 -5.80
N SER A 19 -3.02 -10.23 -6.92
CA SER A 19 -2.25 -10.12 -8.15
C SER A 19 -1.45 -8.81 -8.29
N THR A 20 -1.57 -7.86 -7.35
CA THR A 20 -0.88 -6.54 -7.45
C THR A 20 0.14 -6.26 -6.35
N SER A 21 0.30 -7.15 -5.36
CA SER A 21 1.32 -7.00 -4.32
C SER A 21 2.69 -7.46 -4.84
N ALA A 22 3.66 -6.55 -4.87
CA ALA A 22 5.04 -6.86 -5.25
C ALA A 22 5.80 -7.53 -4.10
N THR A 23 6.74 -8.42 -4.42
CA THR A 23 7.64 -8.99 -3.40
C THR A 23 8.62 -7.95 -2.87
N ARG A 24 9.17 -8.18 -1.67
CA ARG A 24 10.18 -7.26 -1.07
C ARG A 24 11.41 -7.07 -1.96
N GLU A 25 11.82 -8.14 -2.65
CA GLU A 25 12.93 -8.09 -3.60
C GLU A 25 12.59 -7.27 -4.83
N GLU A 26 11.38 -7.41 -5.39
CA GLU A 26 10.89 -6.61 -6.51
C GLU A 26 10.84 -5.11 -6.17
N MET A 27 10.30 -4.75 -5.00
CA MET A 27 10.27 -3.37 -4.54
C MET A 27 11.68 -2.78 -4.35
N SER A 28 12.64 -3.60 -3.92
CA SER A 28 14.04 -3.20 -3.79
C SER A 28 14.70 -3.03 -5.16
N LYS A 29 14.47 -3.95 -6.10
CA LYS A 29 14.97 -3.88 -7.48
C LYS A 29 14.43 -2.66 -8.21
N ALA A 30 13.14 -2.33 -7.99
CA ALA A 30 12.48 -1.13 -8.51
C ALA A 30 12.86 0.17 -7.76
N ARG A 31 13.73 0.08 -6.74
CA ARG A 31 14.23 1.23 -5.96
C ARG A 31 13.12 2.10 -5.36
N LEU A 32 12.03 1.48 -4.92
CA LEU A 32 10.93 2.22 -4.26
C LEU A 32 11.39 2.79 -2.91
N PRO A 33 11.12 4.09 -2.63
CA PRO A 33 11.31 4.66 -1.29
C PRO A 33 10.43 3.95 -0.26
N LEU A 34 10.89 3.90 1.00
CA LEU A 34 10.17 3.22 2.10
C LEU A 34 8.69 3.61 2.24
N PRO A 35 8.28 4.89 2.10
CA PRO A 35 6.88 5.28 2.22
C PRO A 35 5.94 4.65 1.18
N TYR A 36 6.48 4.19 0.04
CA TYR A 36 5.69 3.65 -1.07
C TYR A 36 5.77 2.12 -1.17
N ARG A 37 6.24 1.44 -0.10
CA ARG A 37 6.32 -0.01 0.00
C ARG A 37 5.10 -0.58 0.73
N ASP A 38 3.93 -0.17 0.27
CA ASP A 38 2.61 -0.58 0.77
C ASP A 38 2.04 -1.77 -0.03
N SER A 39 0.82 -2.18 0.29
CA SER A 39 0.11 -3.23 -0.44
C SER A 39 -0.09 -2.91 -1.93
N CYS A 40 -0.13 -1.62 -2.29
CA CYS A 40 -0.32 -1.12 -3.65
C CYS A 40 0.99 -1.00 -4.47
N ALA A 41 2.14 -1.36 -3.90
CA ALA A 41 3.45 -1.11 -4.51
C ALA A 41 3.65 -1.75 -5.90
N GLY A 42 3.02 -2.89 -6.21
CA GLY A 42 3.16 -3.51 -7.54
C GLY A 42 2.49 -2.70 -8.66
N LEU A 43 1.39 -2.00 -8.35
CA LEU A 43 0.78 -1.05 -9.29
C LEU A 43 1.70 0.15 -9.54
N LEU A 44 2.40 0.62 -8.49
CA LEU A 44 3.36 1.71 -8.63
C LEU A 44 4.57 1.33 -9.49
N ILE A 45 5.07 0.10 -9.39
CA ILE A 45 6.14 -0.40 -10.26
C ILE A 45 5.68 -0.35 -11.73
N THR A 46 4.46 -0.81 -12.01
CA THR A 46 3.88 -0.78 -13.37
C THR A 46 3.72 0.64 -13.89
N LEU A 47 3.20 1.56 -13.06
CA LEU A 47 3.05 2.97 -13.40
C LEU A 47 4.40 3.64 -13.68
N ASN A 48 5.41 3.39 -12.85
CA ASN A 48 6.74 3.97 -13.05
C ASN A 48 7.38 3.45 -14.33
N ARG A 49 7.21 2.16 -14.67
CA ARG A 49 7.66 1.61 -15.95
C ARG A 49 7.02 2.36 -17.12
N CYS A 50 5.70 2.51 -17.14
CA CYS A 50 4.99 3.27 -18.18
C CYS A 50 5.50 4.72 -18.29
N ARG A 51 5.70 5.40 -17.14
CA ARG A 51 6.22 6.78 -17.12
C ARG A 51 7.62 6.90 -17.72
N PHE A 52 8.51 5.95 -17.45
CA PHE A 52 9.84 5.95 -18.06
C PHE A 52 9.77 5.68 -19.57
N GLU A 53 8.97 4.71 -20.00
CA GLU A 53 8.81 4.35 -21.42
C GLU A 53 8.19 5.49 -22.25
N GLU A 54 7.22 6.21 -21.69
CA GLU A 54 6.49 7.30 -22.35
C GLU A 54 7.00 8.70 -21.96
N TYR A 55 8.23 8.82 -21.43
CA TYR A 55 8.85 10.11 -21.07
C TYR A 55 7.96 11.02 -20.20
N TYR A 56 7.20 10.44 -19.28
CA TYR A 56 6.32 11.13 -18.34
C TYR A 56 5.23 11.99 -19.01
N LEU A 57 4.79 11.62 -20.22
CA LEU A 57 3.69 12.30 -20.89
C LEU A 57 2.39 12.21 -20.07
N PRO A 58 1.73 13.34 -19.73
CA PRO A 58 0.57 13.37 -18.83
C PRO A 58 -0.65 12.54 -19.26
N TRP A 59 -0.78 12.21 -20.55
CA TRP A 59 -1.94 11.54 -21.14
C TRP A 59 -1.74 10.05 -21.46
N LYS A 60 -0.54 9.49 -21.29
CA LYS A 60 -0.20 8.12 -21.74
C LYS A 60 -0.42 7.02 -20.70
N CYS A 61 -0.21 7.32 -19.42
CA CYS A 61 -0.27 6.33 -18.32
C CYS A 61 -1.46 6.57 -17.36
N VAL A 62 -2.59 7.04 -17.89
CA VAL A 62 -3.74 7.48 -17.08
C VAL A 62 -4.41 6.30 -16.37
N ASN A 63 -4.51 5.15 -17.04
CA ASN A 63 -5.17 3.97 -16.47
C ASN A 63 -4.37 3.39 -15.31
N GLU A 64 -3.05 3.26 -15.48
CA GLU A 64 -2.11 2.80 -14.45
C GLU A 64 -2.12 3.76 -13.26
N ARG A 65 -2.15 5.07 -13.54
CA ARG A 65 -2.25 6.11 -12.49
C ARG A 65 -3.53 5.96 -11.68
N HIS A 66 -4.68 5.95 -12.35
CA HIS A 66 -5.97 5.84 -11.66
C HIS A 66 -6.12 4.50 -10.93
N SER A 67 -5.53 3.41 -11.45
CA SER A 67 -5.53 2.11 -10.77
C SER A 67 -4.73 2.18 -9.45
N TYR A 68 -3.54 2.80 -9.48
CA TYR A 68 -2.73 3.00 -8.28
C TYR A 68 -3.43 3.93 -7.26
N GLU A 69 -3.98 5.05 -7.71
CA GLU A 69 -4.71 6.00 -6.86
C GLU A 69 -5.95 5.38 -6.22
N LYS A 70 -6.69 4.56 -6.97
CA LYS A 70 -7.84 3.82 -6.42
C LYS A 70 -7.40 2.86 -5.32
N CYS A 71 -6.32 2.10 -5.54
CA CYS A 71 -5.79 1.20 -4.52
C CYS A 71 -5.42 1.95 -3.23
N GLN A 72 -4.74 3.09 -3.35
CA GLN A 72 -4.38 3.94 -2.19
C GLN A 72 -5.62 4.46 -1.44
N TYR A 73 -6.66 4.83 -2.19
CA TYR A 73 -7.91 5.29 -1.61
C TYR A 73 -8.62 4.17 -0.85
N ASP A 74 -8.72 2.99 -1.44
CA ASP A 74 -9.34 1.82 -0.81
C ASP A 74 -8.57 1.43 0.48
N GLU A 75 -7.24 1.40 0.45
CA GLU A 75 -6.41 1.14 1.64
C GLU A 75 -6.57 2.24 2.71
N PHE A 76 -6.73 3.50 2.30
CA PHE A 76 -7.03 4.58 3.23
C PHE A 76 -8.38 4.38 3.94
N LEU A 77 -9.42 3.99 3.22
CA LEU A 77 -10.73 3.70 3.82
C LEU A 77 -10.65 2.55 4.84
N GLU A 78 -9.89 1.50 4.54
CA GLU A 78 -9.64 0.40 5.48
C GLU A 78 -8.94 0.90 6.75
N ARG A 79 -7.92 1.75 6.61
CA ARG A 79 -7.23 2.38 7.75
C ARG A 79 -8.16 3.26 8.57
N VAL A 80 -9.06 4.01 7.93
CA VAL A 80 -10.07 4.83 8.62
C VAL A 80 -11.01 3.94 9.42
N ALA A 81 -11.56 2.89 8.82
CA ALA A 81 -12.43 1.94 9.49
C ALA A 81 -11.76 1.32 10.73
N LYS A 82 -10.50 0.87 10.58
CA LYS A 82 -9.71 0.34 11.70
C LYS A 82 -9.48 1.38 12.80
N MET A 83 -9.24 2.64 12.43
CA MET A 83 -9.09 3.71 13.41
C MET A 83 -10.40 4.00 14.16
N ASP A 84 -11.55 3.89 13.50
CA ASP A 84 -12.86 4.07 14.12
C ASP A 84 -13.19 2.94 15.09
N GLU A 85 -12.87 1.69 14.74
CA GLU A 85 -12.95 0.54 15.66
C GLU A 85 -12.11 0.77 16.92
N LEU A 86 -10.86 1.24 16.76
CA LEU A 86 -9.97 1.54 17.88
C LEU A 86 -10.45 2.70 18.74
N ARG A 87 -11.07 3.73 18.14
CA ARG A 87 -11.68 4.85 18.87
C ARG A 87 -12.89 4.40 19.66
N ALA A 88 -13.76 3.58 19.07
CA ALA A 88 -14.94 3.02 19.74
C ALA A 88 -14.51 2.18 20.96
N ALA A 89 -13.49 1.34 20.81
CA ALA A 89 -12.93 0.54 21.91
C ALA A 89 -12.34 1.40 23.05
N LYS A 90 -11.87 2.62 22.75
CA LYS A 90 -11.33 3.59 23.74
C LYS A 90 -12.37 4.59 24.27
N GLY A 91 -13.66 4.37 24.00
CA GLY A 91 -14.73 5.28 24.44
C GLY A 91 -14.67 6.67 23.80
N GLY A 92 -14.19 6.76 22.55
CA GLY A 92 -14.15 8.01 21.78
C GLY A 92 -12.93 8.91 22.04
N GLN A 93 -11.96 8.48 22.85
CA GLN A 93 -10.75 9.26 23.10
C GLN A 93 -9.82 9.26 21.88
N ARG A 94 -9.40 10.46 21.44
CA ARG A 94 -8.31 10.61 20.45
C ARG A 94 -6.97 10.47 21.17
N SER A 95 -6.14 9.55 20.69
CA SER A 95 -4.72 9.49 21.08
C SER A 95 -4.00 10.68 20.45
N ASN A 96 -3.68 11.68 21.28
CA ASN A 96 -2.78 12.79 20.95
C ASN A 96 -1.60 12.74 21.92
#